data_AF-A0A6P2BK73-F1
#
_entry.id   AF-A0A6P2BK73-F1
#
_cell.length_a   1.000
_cell.length_b   1.000
_cell.length_c   1.000
_cell.angle_alpha   90.00
_cell.angle_beta   90.00
_cell.angle_gamma   90.00
#
_symmetry.space_group_name_H-M   'P 1'
#
loop_
_entity.id
_entity.type
_entity.pdbx_description
1 polymer ?
#
loop_
_entity_poly.entity_id
_entity_poly.type
_entity_poly.pdbx_seq_one_letter_code
_entity_poly.pdbx_strand_id
1 'polypeptide(L)'
;MTSRRVSPSAGGTTPACPQAASSASVLPRRPVLVLRPERDTERMGMIVGRARELAEVSRDLGDVRRGQGRLLLISGPAGIGKTSLATAAAAEAECLGMAVARGWAVDDPGAPVLWPWSRVLRGWAGPAAWPDAAADGEPDAATRFRLFATAKRELAAMAGHAGLLVVLDDMHWGHLWRFDAAMQLGNIGAAEQELADIDRIAAERKSVVAAWHHNRLSAVLAALAGDFAAARANTAAARALAVRCADVSMTGMSSAFQLQLAVLRGDPAELDDEFLSSVRSAPPVPVVRISYPLWHAVEGRLDQAREEFEEFRQLPETFPHGVR
;
A
#
# COMPACT_ATOMS: atom_id res chain seq x y z
N MET A 1 -40.88 -9.13 68.78
CA MET A 1 -41.68 -9.57 67.61
C MET A 1 -40.74 -10.03 66.52
N THR A 2 -40.83 -11.34 66.19
CA THR A 2 -40.53 -12.01 64.90
C THR A 2 -39.15 -11.91 64.22
N SER A 3 -38.31 -12.92 64.54
CA SER A 3 -37.52 -13.81 63.65
C SER A 3 -37.66 -13.73 62.12
N ARG A 4 -36.53 -13.76 61.37
CA ARG A 4 -36.10 -14.92 60.52
C ARG A 4 -34.72 -14.70 59.83
N ARG A 5 -33.91 -15.76 59.81
CA ARG A 5 -32.70 -15.96 58.97
C ARG A 5 -33.06 -16.15 57.48
N VAL A 6 -32.16 -15.78 56.56
CA VAL A 6 -31.73 -16.57 55.36
C VAL A 6 -30.36 -16.06 54.87
N SER A 7 -29.41 -16.97 54.63
CA SER A 7 -28.35 -16.85 53.61
C SER A 7 -28.72 -17.84 52.48
N PRO A 8 -28.34 -17.67 51.18
CA PRO A 8 -26.95 -17.81 50.74
C PRO A 8 -26.52 -17.08 49.42
N SER A 9 -25.21 -17.21 49.12
CA SER A 9 -24.63 -17.48 47.78
C SER A 9 -24.31 -16.35 46.77
N ALA A 10 -23.00 -16.07 46.68
CA ALA A 10 -22.11 -16.12 45.49
C ALA A 10 -22.46 -15.40 44.18
N GLY A 11 -21.49 -14.62 43.67
CA GLY A 11 -21.38 -14.28 42.24
C GLY A 11 -20.39 -13.16 41.92
N GLY A 12 -19.24 -13.51 41.34
CA GLY A 12 -18.57 -12.68 40.31
C GLY A 12 -17.52 -11.65 40.75
N THR A 13 -16.36 -12.10 41.25
CA THR A 13 -15.14 -11.28 41.28
C THR A 13 -14.49 -11.25 39.90
N THR A 14 -14.54 -10.11 39.23
CA THR A 14 -13.67 -9.74 38.10
C THR A 14 -12.21 -9.72 38.60
N PRO A 15 -11.23 -10.29 37.88
CA PRO A 15 -9.84 -10.23 38.34
C PRO A 15 -9.29 -8.82 38.11
N ALA A 16 -9.14 -8.07 39.20
CA ALA A 16 -8.46 -6.80 39.22
C ALA A 16 -6.95 -7.01 39.01
N CYS A 17 -6.39 -6.25 38.07
CA CYS A 17 -4.95 -6.17 37.84
C CYS A 17 -4.26 -5.59 39.10
N PRO A 18 -3.23 -6.24 39.68
CA PRO A 18 -2.61 -5.77 40.92
C PRO A 18 -1.80 -4.50 40.68
N GLN A 19 -2.16 -3.43 41.38
CA GLN A 19 -1.38 -2.19 41.46
C GLN A 19 -0.12 -2.43 42.31
N ALA A 20 1.04 -2.52 41.67
CA ALA A 20 2.33 -2.52 42.33
C ALA A 20 2.88 -1.08 42.45
N ALA A 21 3.29 -0.74 43.67
CA ALA A 21 3.82 0.56 44.06
C ALA A 21 5.15 0.92 43.36
N SER A 22 5.32 2.22 43.14
CA SER A 22 6.42 2.88 42.43
C SER A 22 7.74 2.88 43.20
N SER A 23 8.84 2.64 42.50
CA SER A 23 10.19 3.10 42.87
C SER A 23 10.97 3.37 41.57
N ALA A 24 11.41 4.62 41.42
CA ALA A 24 11.83 5.23 40.15
C ALA A 24 13.25 4.83 39.72
N SER A 25 13.39 4.52 38.42
CA SER A 25 14.63 4.69 37.66
C SER A 25 14.26 5.31 36.30
N VAL A 26 14.72 6.54 36.09
CA VAL A 26 14.38 7.39 34.94
C VAL A 26 15.35 7.08 33.81
N LEU A 27 14.91 6.26 32.86
CA LEU A 27 15.39 6.30 31.48
C LEU A 27 14.40 7.13 30.66
N PRO A 28 14.84 7.93 29.68
CA PRO A 28 13.94 8.76 28.90
C PRO A 28 12.99 7.88 28.09
N ARG A 29 11.75 7.74 28.57
CA ARG A 29 10.64 7.12 27.84
C ARG A 29 10.35 7.99 26.61
N ARG A 30 10.83 7.57 25.44
CA ARG A 30 10.32 8.13 24.18
C ARG A 30 8.87 7.63 24.03
N PRO A 31 7.88 8.53 23.91
CA PRO A 31 6.48 8.15 23.87
C PRO A 31 6.17 7.32 22.61
N VAL A 32 5.32 6.30 22.77
CA VAL A 32 4.69 5.57 21.66
C VAL A 32 3.75 6.55 20.96
N LEU A 33 4.13 6.98 19.75
CA LEU A 33 3.29 7.85 18.93
C LEU A 33 2.41 6.99 18.02
N VAL A 34 1.13 6.85 18.39
CA VAL A 34 0.11 6.30 17.50
C VAL A 34 -0.25 7.37 16.48
N LEU A 35 0.29 7.28 15.26
CA LEU A 35 -0.23 8.05 14.12
C LEU A 35 -1.53 7.39 13.64
N ARG A 36 -2.67 7.79 14.24
CA ARG A 36 -4.01 7.43 13.74
C ARG A 36 -4.26 8.19 12.43
N PRO A 37 -4.60 7.54 11.31
CA PRO A 37 -5.43 8.22 10.33
C PRO A 37 -6.82 8.39 10.93
N GLU A 38 -7.37 9.61 10.87
CA GLU A 38 -8.76 9.91 11.18
C GLU A 38 -9.66 9.08 10.26
N ARG A 39 -10.25 8.01 10.79
CA ARG A 39 -11.59 7.48 10.48
C ARG A 39 -11.97 6.43 11.53
N ASP A 40 -13.04 6.74 12.24
CA ASP A 40 -13.82 5.93 13.19
C ASP A 40 -13.14 5.49 14.50
N THR A 41 -13.05 6.45 15.43
CA THR A 41 -13.14 6.15 16.85
C THR A 41 -14.61 5.99 17.20
N GLU A 42 -15.15 4.77 17.17
CA GLU A 42 -16.29 4.31 18.00
C GLU A 42 -16.86 2.99 17.49
N ARG A 43 -16.31 1.88 18.01
CA ARG A 43 -17.05 0.76 18.59
C ARG A 43 -16.01 -0.24 19.07
N MET A 44 -15.89 -0.40 20.38
CA MET A 44 -15.35 -1.60 21.00
C MET A 44 -16.33 -2.76 20.72
N GLY A 45 -16.43 -3.14 19.45
CA GLY A 45 -17.25 -4.23 18.99
C GLY A 45 -16.54 -5.51 19.42
N MET A 46 -17.14 -6.21 20.38
CA MET A 46 -16.80 -7.59 20.69
C MET A 46 -16.60 -8.35 19.37
N ILE A 47 -15.39 -8.87 19.12
CA ILE A 47 -15.13 -9.64 17.90
C ILE A 47 -15.81 -11.01 18.07
N VAL A 48 -17.07 -11.09 17.61
CA VAL A 48 -17.86 -12.32 17.68
C VAL A 48 -17.38 -13.29 16.60
N GLY A 49 -17.22 -14.58 16.95
CA GLY A 49 -16.91 -15.64 16.00
C GLY A 49 -15.43 -15.82 15.64
N ARG A 50 -14.49 -15.16 16.34
CA ARG A 50 -13.02 -15.27 16.11
C ARG A 50 -12.24 -15.80 17.31
N ALA A 51 -12.90 -16.55 18.19
CA ALA A 51 -12.28 -17.03 19.43
C ALA A 51 -11.04 -17.89 19.17
N ARG A 52 -11.03 -18.66 18.08
CA ARG A 52 -9.89 -19.49 17.69
C ARG A 52 -8.71 -18.63 17.24
N GLU A 53 -8.94 -17.69 16.33
CA GLU A 53 -7.90 -16.82 15.78
C GLU A 53 -7.30 -15.93 16.86
N LEU A 54 -8.15 -15.38 17.75
CA LEU A 54 -7.67 -14.64 18.92
C LEU A 54 -6.82 -15.51 19.84
N ALA A 55 -7.22 -16.77 20.10
CA ALA A 55 -6.42 -17.68 20.92
C ALA A 55 -5.07 -18.05 20.27
N GLU A 56 -5.01 -18.13 18.93
CA GLU A 56 -3.76 -18.31 18.18
C GLU A 56 -2.85 -17.07 18.33
N VAL A 57 -3.41 -15.86 18.16
CA VAL A 57 -2.69 -14.60 18.39
C VAL A 57 -2.15 -14.52 19.83
N SER A 58 -2.98 -14.79 20.84
CA SER A 58 -2.55 -14.75 22.25
C SER A 58 -1.41 -15.72 22.54
N ARG A 59 -1.45 -16.92 21.94
CA ARG A 59 -0.37 -17.91 22.06
C ARG A 59 0.93 -17.38 21.45
N ASP A 60 0.86 -16.83 20.24
CA ASP A 60 2.02 -16.31 19.53
C ASP A 60 2.64 -15.12 20.26
N LEU A 61 1.83 -14.20 20.80
CA LEU A 61 2.32 -13.09 21.65
C LEU A 61 3.01 -13.61 22.91
N GLY A 62 2.47 -14.67 23.52
CA GLY A 62 3.09 -15.37 24.64
C GLY A 62 4.46 -15.96 24.30
N ASP A 63 4.62 -16.51 23.10
CA ASP A 63 5.90 -17.05 22.62
C ASP A 63 6.93 -15.96 22.31
N VAL A 64 6.49 -14.83 21.73
CA VAL A 64 7.35 -13.67 21.50
C VAL A 64 7.96 -13.16 22.80
N ARG A 65 7.18 -13.10 23.89
CA ARG A 65 7.69 -12.72 25.22
C ARG A 65 8.70 -13.70 25.81
N ARG A 66 8.72 -14.96 25.32
CA ARG A 66 9.74 -15.97 25.67
C ARG A 66 10.96 -15.92 24.73
N GLY A 67 11.04 -14.90 23.87
CA GLY A 67 12.12 -14.73 22.90
C GLY A 67 11.95 -15.57 21.62
N GLN A 68 10.76 -16.16 21.40
CA GLN A 68 10.49 -16.94 20.20
C GLN A 68 9.72 -16.09 19.18
N GLY A 69 10.40 -15.69 18.10
CA GLY A 69 9.76 -14.93 17.02
C GLY A 69 8.62 -15.70 16.36
N ARG A 70 7.62 -14.95 15.85
CA ARG A 70 6.46 -15.48 15.14
C ARG A 70 6.18 -14.62 13.91
N LEU A 71 5.63 -15.25 12.87
CA LEU A 71 5.10 -14.59 11.68
C LEU A 71 3.70 -15.11 11.44
N LEU A 72 2.71 -14.21 11.49
CA LEU A 72 1.32 -14.52 11.24
C LEU A 72 0.88 -13.88 9.92
N LEU A 73 0.30 -14.70 9.03
CA LEU A 73 -0.33 -14.21 7.81
C LEU A 73 -1.85 -14.24 7.97
N ILE A 74 -2.49 -13.07 7.94
CA ILE A 74 -3.95 -12.95 7.99
C ILE A 74 -4.48 -12.78 6.57
N SER A 75 -5.04 -13.83 6.00
CA SER A 75 -5.66 -13.84 4.67
C SER A 75 -7.17 -14.06 4.75
N GLY A 76 -7.89 -13.66 3.71
CA GLY A 76 -9.35 -13.83 3.60
C GLY A 76 -10.06 -12.71 2.85
N PRO A 77 -11.36 -12.91 2.52
CA PRO A 77 -12.16 -12.00 1.71
C PRO A 77 -12.16 -10.55 2.23
N ALA A 78 -12.44 -9.58 1.35
CA ALA A 78 -12.69 -8.21 1.78
C ALA A 78 -13.85 -8.15 2.79
N GLY A 79 -13.74 -7.30 3.82
CA GLY A 79 -14.79 -7.15 4.85
C GLY A 79 -14.86 -8.27 5.91
N ILE A 80 -14.09 -9.36 5.80
CA ILE A 80 -14.17 -10.50 6.74
C ILE A 80 -13.60 -10.23 8.16
N GLY A 81 -13.16 -8.99 8.42
CA GLY A 81 -12.62 -8.55 9.72
C GLY A 81 -11.11 -8.74 9.93
N LYS A 82 -10.30 -8.89 8.86
CA LYS A 82 -8.83 -9.04 8.98
C LYS A 82 -8.19 -7.88 9.73
N THR A 83 -8.54 -6.65 9.34
CA THR A 83 -8.05 -5.43 9.99
C THR A 83 -8.53 -5.34 11.44
N SER A 84 -9.75 -5.79 11.73
CA SER A 84 -10.26 -5.86 13.11
C SER A 84 -9.47 -6.86 13.96
N LEU A 85 -9.12 -8.02 13.41
CA LEU A 85 -8.27 -9.01 14.08
C LEU A 85 -6.85 -8.46 14.33
N ALA A 86 -6.25 -7.80 13.34
CA ALA A 86 -4.95 -7.16 13.50
C ALA A 86 -4.97 -6.04 14.56
N THR A 87 -6.06 -5.25 14.61
CA THR A 87 -6.27 -4.23 15.66
C THR A 87 -6.43 -4.86 17.05
N ALA A 88 -7.12 -6.00 17.17
CA ALA A 88 -7.23 -6.70 18.44
C ALA A 88 -5.88 -7.29 18.90
N ALA A 89 -5.11 -7.85 17.97
CA ALA A 89 -3.75 -8.33 18.25
C ALA A 89 -2.84 -7.19 18.75
N ALA A 90 -2.93 -6.01 18.12
CA ALA A 90 -2.24 -4.79 18.57
C ALA A 90 -2.63 -4.40 19.99
N ALA A 91 -3.93 -4.34 20.29
CA ALA A 91 -4.40 -3.99 21.64
C ALA A 91 -3.93 -5.00 22.70
N GLU A 92 -3.95 -6.30 22.39
CA GLU A 92 -3.44 -7.33 23.31
C GLU A 92 -1.93 -7.22 23.54
N ALA A 93 -1.15 -6.99 22.48
CA ALA A 93 0.29 -6.78 22.59
C ALA A 93 0.62 -5.55 23.47
N GLU A 94 -0.12 -4.46 23.32
CA GLU A 94 0.00 -3.27 24.17
C GLU A 94 -0.32 -3.59 25.63
N CYS A 95 -1.39 -4.35 25.91
CA CYS A 95 -1.71 -4.82 27.26
C CYS A 95 -0.59 -5.69 27.88
N LEU A 96 0.16 -6.41 27.06
CA LEU A 96 1.33 -7.19 27.47
C LEU A 96 2.62 -6.35 27.61
N GLY A 97 2.55 -5.04 27.38
CA GLY A 97 3.66 -4.11 27.48
C GLY A 97 4.62 -4.14 26.29
N MET A 98 4.22 -4.77 25.18
CA MET A 98 5.01 -4.84 23.95
C MET A 98 4.92 -3.50 23.19
N ALA A 99 5.96 -3.17 22.43
CA ALA A 99 5.85 -2.12 21.43
C ALA A 99 4.98 -2.60 20.26
N VAL A 100 4.20 -1.70 19.66
CA VAL A 100 3.42 -1.98 18.45
C VAL A 100 3.76 -0.95 17.38
N ALA A 101 4.05 -1.44 16.18
CA ALA A 101 4.25 -0.61 15.00
C ALA A 101 3.41 -1.11 13.83
N ARG A 102 2.98 -0.17 12.97
CA ARG A 102 2.12 -0.49 11.84
C ARG A 102 2.61 0.17 10.55
N GLY A 103 2.62 -0.62 9.49
CA GLY A 103 2.83 -0.19 8.11
C GLY A 103 1.71 -0.71 7.24
N TRP A 104 1.49 -0.07 6.09
CA TRP A 104 0.60 -0.58 5.08
C TRP A 104 1.17 -0.29 3.70
N ALA A 105 0.90 -1.16 2.74
CA ALA A 105 1.18 -0.87 1.35
C ALA A 105 0.06 -0.02 0.78
N VAL A 106 0.40 0.80 -0.21
CA VAL A 106 -0.52 1.67 -0.92
C VAL A 106 -0.39 1.36 -2.39
N ASP A 107 -1.49 1.51 -3.10
CA ASP A 107 -1.51 1.57 -4.56
C ASP A 107 -1.11 2.99 -4.99
N ASP A 108 0.19 3.29 -4.85
CA ASP A 108 0.80 4.53 -5.31
C ASP A 108 2.10 4.18 -6.05
N PRO A 109 2.20 4.47 -7.37
CA PRO A 109 3.42 4.25 -8.15
C PRO A 109 4.64 5.02 -7.64
N GLY A 110 4.43 6.12 -6.91
CA GLY A 110 5.46 6.91 -6.25
C GLY A 110 5.85 6.42 -4.86
N ALA A 111 5.24 5.34 -4.35
CA ALA A 111 5.59 4.79 -3.05
C ALA A 111 7.04 4.25 -3.04
N PRO A 112 7.89 4.71 -2.11
CA PRO A 112 9.27 4.23 -1.98
C PRO A 112 9.38 2.71 -1.81
N VAL A 113 10.51 2.15 -2.23
CA VAL A 113 10.87 0.75 -1.94
C VAL A 113 10.82 0.52 -0.42
N LEU A 114 10.17 -0.57 0.00
CA LEU A 114 9.91 -0.88 1.40
C LEU A 114 9.03 0.16 2.13
N TRP A 115 8.14 0.87 1.42
CA TRP A 115 7.22 1.86 2.00
C TRP A 115 6.52 1.43 3.30
N PRO A 116 5.98 0.21 3.44
CA PRO A 116 5.37 -0.21 4.70
C PRO A 116 6.37 -0.16 5.88
N TRP A 117 7.63 -0.50 5.63
CA TRP A 117 8.70 -0.48 6.62
C TRP A 117 9.21 0.93 6.90
N SER A 118 9.27 1.82 5.91
CA SER A 118 9.62 3.22 6.15
C SER A 118 8.65 3.86 7.14
N ARG A 119 7.36 3.52 7.08
CA ARG A 119 6.34 4.01 8.02
C ARG A 119 6.49 3.45 9.42
N VAL A 120 6.78 2.14 9.52
CA VAL A 120 7.13 1.49 10.80
C VAL A 120 8.34 2.17 11.45
N LEU A 121 9.39 2.44 10.68
CA LEU A 121 10.67 2.92 11.20
C LEU A 121 10.68 4.43 11.44
N ARG A 122 10.06 5.25 10.58
CA ARG A 122 9.92 6.70 10.77
C ARG A 122 9.09 7.04 12.02
N GLY A 123 8.03 6.27 12.28
CA GLY A 123 7.21 6.43 13.48
C GLY A 123 7.98 6.19 14.78
N TRP A 124 9.10 5.44 14.72
CA TRP A 124 9.89 5.06 15.88
C TRP A 124 11.23 5.81 16.02
N ALA A 125 12.09 5.69 15.01
CA ALA A 125 13.47 6.19 15.04
C ALA A 125 13.59 7.62 14.47
N GLY A 126 12.48 8.18 13.97
CA GLY A 126 12.41 9.50 13.36
C GLY A 126 12.83 9.52 11.88
N PRO A 127 12.60 10.65 11.18
CA PRO A 127 12.83 10.75 9.73
C PRO A 127 14.29 10.48 9.30
N ALA A 128 15.26 10.80 10.17
CA ALA A 128 16.68 10.65 9.88
C ALA A 128 17.19 9.21 9.90
N ALA A 129 16.47 8.28 10.53
CA ALA A 129 16.89 6.89 10.68
C ALA A 129 16.60 6.02 9.45
N TRP A 130 15.68 6.47 8.58
CA TRP A 130 15.33 5.79 7.34
C TRP A 130 15.48 6.77 6.16
N PRO A 131 16.57 6.68 5.38
CA PRO A 131 16.72 7.53 4.21
C PRO A 131 15.59 7.27 3.23
N ASP A 132 15.11 8.31 2.53
CA ASP A 132 14.26 8.11 1.35
C ASP A 132 15.10 7.38 0.30
N ALA A 133 15.00 6.05 0.29
CA ALA A 133 15.62 5.19 -0.72
C ALA A 133 14.99 5.38 -2.11
N ALA A 134 14.12 6.37 -2.27
CA ALA A 134 13.46 6.75 -3.52
C ALA A 134 14.27 7.74 -4.38
N ALA A 135 15.45 8.19 -3.94
CA ALA A 135 16.16 9.24 -4.67
C ALA A 135 16.71 8.78 -6.03
N ASP A 136 17.33 7.61 -6.12
CA ASP A 136 18.08 7.22 -7.33
C ASP A 136 18.03 5.70 -7.61
N GLY A 137 17.02 5.25 -8.38
CA GLY A 137 16.98 3.91 -8.97
C GLY A 137 16.85 2.72 -8.00
N GLU A 138 16.96 1.50 -8.53
CA GLU A 138 16.95 0.27 -7.71
C GLU A 138 18.20 0.26 -6.82
N PRO A 139 18.08 0.20 -5.48
CA PRO A 139 19.24 0.23 -4.60
C PRO A 139 20.16 -0.95 -4.93
N ASP A 140 21.46 -0.70 -5.03
CA ASP A 140 22.44 -1.78 -5.21
C ASP A 140 22.40 -2.77 -4.03
N ALA A 141 23.01 -3.95 -4.21
CA ALA A 141 23.02 -4.99 -3.18
C ALA A 141 23.60 -4.50 -1.84
N ALA A 142 24.61 -3.62 -1.89
CA ALA A 142 25.22 -3.04 -0.69
C ALA A 142 24.26 -2.09 0.04
N THR A 143 23.48 -1.30 -0.68
CA THR A 143 22.45 -0.39 -0.15
C THR A 143 21.31 -1.17 0.47
N ARG A 144 20.82 -2.24 -0.20
CA ARG A 144 19.81 -3.15 0.38
C ARG A 144 20.32 -3.78 1.67
N PHE A 145 21.55 -4.28 1.67
CA PHE A 145 22.14 -4.86 2.86
C PHE A 145 22.20 -3.86 4.03
N ARG A 146 22.62 -2.61 3.77
CA ARG A 146 22.63 -1.54 4.78
C ARG A 146 21.22 -1.22 5.28
N LEU A 147 20.23 -1.14 4.39
CA LEU A 147 18.83 -0.91 4.77
C LEU A 147 18.31 -2.02 5.69
N PHE A 148 18.56 -3.29 5.38
CA PHE A 148 18.17 -4.41 6.23
C PHE A 148 18.91 -4.43 7.56
N ALA A 149 20.21 -4.14 7.57
CA ALA A 149 21.00 -4.06 8.80
C ALA A 149 20.48 -2.96 9.74
N THR A 150 20.18 -1.78 9.19
CA THR A 150 19.56 -0.67 9.93
C THR A 150 18.18 -1.04 10.42
N ALA A 151 17.30 -1.57 9.56
CA ALA A 151 15.96 -2.03 9.96
C ALA A 151 16.02 -3.01 11.12
N LYS A 152 16.90 -4.03 11.03
CA LYS A 152 17.06 -5.03 12.08
C LYS A 152 17.50 -4.40 13.40
N ARG A 153 18.46 -3.47 13.38
CA ARG A 153 18.94 -2.78 14.59
C ARG A 153 17.83 -1.96 15.22
N GLU A 154 17.10 -1.18 14.44
CA GLU A 154 16.03 -0.31 14.94
C GLU A 154 14.84 -1.13 15.46
N LEU A 155 14.46 -2.21 14.78
CA LEU A 155 13.40 -3.12 15.25
C LEU A 155 13.81 -3.84 16.54
N ALA A 156 15.08 -4.24 16.68
CA ALA A 156 15.58 -4.83 17.91
C ALA A 156 15.58 -3.82 19.08
N ALA A 157 15.97 -2.57 18.81
CA ALA A 157 15.87 -1.50 19.80
C ALA A 157 14.42 -1.21 20.19
N MET A 158 13.48 -1.28 19.24
CA MET A 158 12.05 -1.11 19.46
C MET A 158 11.44 -2.23 20.31
N ALA A 159 11.84 -3.48 20.05
CA ALA A 159 11.36 -4.62 20.81
C ALA A 159 11.76 -4.58 22.28
N GLY A 160 12.98 -4.10 22.57
CA GLY A 160 13.52 -4.12 23.92
C GLY A 160 13.40 -5.51 24.57
N HIS A 161 13.13 -5.53 25.88
CA HIS A 161 12.91 -6.78 26.62
C HIS A 161 11.43 -7.24 26.63
N ALA A 162 10.49 -6.37 26.27
CA ALA A 162 9.07 -6.69 26.32
C ALA A 162 8.55 -7.35 25.03
N GLY A 163 9.21 -7.14 23.90
CA GLY A 163 8.83 -7.65 22.58
C GLY A 163 8.23 -6.57 21.67
N LEU A 164 8.10 -6.89 20.39
CA LEU A 164 7.54 -6.02 19.34
C LEU A 164 6.53 -6.79 18.51
N LEU A 165 5.37 -6.18 18.26
CA LEU A 165 4.45 -6.58 17.19
C LEU A 165 4.54 -5.57 16.04
N VAL A 166 4.84 -6.05 14.83
CA VAL A 166 4.75 -5.25 13.60
C VAL A 166 3.57 -5.76 12.77
N VAL A 167 2.63 -4.87 12.47
CA VAL A 167 1.49 -5.14 11.59
C VAL A 167 1.75 -4.51 10.22
N LEU A 168 1.71 -5.33 9.17
CA LEU A 168 1.84 -4.88 7.79
C LEU A 168 0.56 -5.19 7.02
N ASP A 169 -0.22 -4.16 6.68
CA ASP A 169 -1.51 -4.29 5.99
C ASP A 169 -1.43 -4.07 4.48
N ASP A 170 -2.37 -4.66 3.74
CA ASP A 170 -2.52 -4.46 2.29
C ASP A 170 -1.30 -4.82 1.44
N MET A 171 -0.45 -5.75 1.93
CA MET A 171 0.77 -6.21 1.24
C MET A 171 0.57 -6.78 -0.17
N HIS A 172 -0.68 -7.03 -0.57
CA HIS A 172 -1.01 -7.45 -1.93
C HIS A 172 -0.64 -6.41 -3.01
N TRP A 173 -0.51 -5.13 -2.65
CA TRP A 173 -0.02 -4.11 -3.59
C TRP A 173 1.46 -4.31 -3.99
N GLY A 174 2.22 -5.11 -3.25
CA GLY A 174 3.60 -5.46 -3.62
C GLY A 174 3.72 -6.17 -4.97
N HIS A 175 2.65 -6.79 -5.46
CA HIS A 175 2.63 -7.40 -6.80
C HIS A 175 2.76 -6.36 -7.92
N LEU A 176 2.22 -5.15 -7.74
CA LEU A 176 2.36 -4.07 -8.72
C LEU A 176 3.82 -3.61 -8.84
N TRP A 177 4.50 -3.43 -7.70
CA TRP A 177 5.91 -3.02 -7.71
C TRP A 177 6.83 -4.10 -8.29
N ARG A 178 6.54 -5.38 -8.02
CA ARG A 178 7.27 -6.50 -8.60
C ARG A 178 7.04 -6.61 -10.10
N PHE A 179 5.82 -6.34 -10.57
CA PHE A 179 5.52 -6.23 -11.99
C PHE A 179 6.35 -5.12 -12.63
N ASP A 180 6.32 -3.90 -12.10
CA ASP A 180 7.04 -2.76 -12.66
C ASP A 180 8.57 -3.00 -12.68
N ALA A 181 9.12 -3.56 -11.60
CA ALA A 181 10.53 -3.94 -11.54
C ALA A 181 10.89 -5.01 -12.59
N ALA A 182 10.06 -6.04 -12.74
CA ALA A 182 10.26 -7.07 -13.76
C ALA A 182 10.25 -6.48 -15.17
N MET A 183 9.34 -5.55 -15.46
CA MET A 183 9.26 -4.84 -16.73
C MET A 183 10.52 -4.01 -17.02
N GLN A 184 10.99 -3.25 -16.03
CA GLN A 184 12.21 -2.42 -16.17
C GLN A 184 13.47 -3.26 -16.39
N LEU A 185 13.53 -4.45 -15.80
CA LEU A 185 14.62 -5.41 -15.99
C LEU A 185 14.48 -6.27 -17.26
N GLY A 186 13.41 -6.08 -18.04
CA GLY A 186 13.12 -6.88 -19.24
C GLY A 186 12.75 -8.34 -18.94
N ASN A 187 12.39 -8.68 -17.70
CA ASN A 187 12.00 -10.02 -17.30
C ASN A 187 10.48 -10.24 -17.46
N ILE A 188 10.05 -10.46 -18.70
CA ILE A 188 8.62 -10.58 -19.06
C ILE A 188 7.94 -11.75 -18.34
N GLY A 189 8.60 -12.89 -18.19
CA GLY A 189 8.01 -14.05 -17.50
C GLY A 189 7.73 -13.79 -16.02
N ALA A 190 8.58 -13.01 -15.33
CA ALA A 190 8.29 -12.57 -13.97
C ALA A 190 7.11 -11.60 -13.93
N ALA A 191 7.00 -10.68 -14.89
CA ALA A 191 5.87 -9.76 -14.98
C ALA A 191 4.53 -10.51 -15.20
N GLU A 192 4.50 -11.50 -16.09
CA GLU A 192 3.33 -12.36 -16.33
C GLU A 192 2.91 -13.13 -15.07
N GLN A 193 3.88 -13.62 -14.28
CA GLN A 193 3.61 -14.30 -13.03
C GLN A 193 2.96 -13.37 -11.99
N GLU A 194 3.47 -12.14 -11.85
CA GLU A 194 2.84 -11.14 -10.96
C GLU A 194 1.43 -10.77 -11.44
N LEU A 195 1.23 -10.68 -12.75
CA LEU A 195 -0.06 -10.38 -13.34
C LEU A 195 -1.11 -11.48 -13.05
N ALA A 196 -0.71 -12.74 -13.07
CA ALA A 196 -1.55 -13.86 -12.68
C ALA A 196 -1.92 -13.83 -11.18
N ASP A 197 -0.98 -13.42 -10.32
CA ASP A 197 -1.26 -13.21 -8.90
C ASP A 197 -2.24 -12.04 -8.65
N ILE A 198 -2.12 -10.95 -9.42
CA ILE A 198 -3.06 -9.82 -9.37
C ILE A 198 -4.47 -10.26 -9.79
N ASP A 199 -4.61 -11.08 -10.84
CA ASP A 199 -5.90 -11.64 -11.27
C ASP A 199 -6.53 -12.52 -10.18
N ARG A 200 -5.72 -13.41 -9.59
CA ARG A 200 -6.15 -14.25 -8.47
C ARG A 200 -6.65 -13.41 -7.29
N ILE A 201 -5.93 -12.33 -6.95
CA ILE A 201 -6.36 -11.37 -5.92
C ILE A 201 -7.68 -10.69 -6.30
N ALA A 202 -7.83 -10.28 -7.55
CA ALA A 202 -9.06 -9.67 -8.06
C ALA A 202 -10.25 -10.61 -7.89
N ALA A 203 -10.10 -11.88 -8.28
CA ALA A 203 -11.13 -12.90 -8.17
C ALA A 203 -11.46 -13.25 -6.71
N GLU A 204 -10.47 -13.60 -5.89
CA GLU A 204 -10.65 -14.03 -4.50
C GLU A 204 -11.25 -12.91 -3.63
N ARG A 205 -10.83 -11.66 -3.86
CA ARG A 205 -11.27 -10.51 -3.07
C ARG A 205 -12.43 -9.75 -3.68
N LYS A 206 -12.86 -10.12 -4.89
CA LYS A 206 -13.82 -9.35 -5.71
C LYS A 206 -13.41 -7.87 -5.81
N SER A 207 -12.10 -7.63 -5.92
CA SER A 207 -11.53 -6.28 -5.88
C SER A 207 -11.61 -5.64 -7.27
N VAL A 208 -12.41 -4.57 -7.38
CA VAL A 208 -12.55 -3.82 -8.63
C VAL A 208 -11.22 -3.14 -9.01
N VAL A 209 -10.49 -2.63 -8.02
CA VAL A 209 -9.19 -1.97 -8.24
C VAL A 209 -8.16 -3.00 -8.73
N ALA A 210 -8.08 -4.19 -8.12
CA ALA A 210 -7.15 -5.23 -8.59
C ALA A 210 -7.52 -5.73 -10.00
N ALA A 211 -8.81 -5.89 -10.31
CA ALA A 211 -9.26 -6.23 -11.66
C ALA A 211 -8.89 -5.14 -12.68
N TRP A 212 -8.98 -3.87 -12.27
CA TRP A 212 -8.55 -2.74 -13.10
C TRP A 212 -7.04 -2.78 -13.37
N HIS A 213 -6.21 -3.03 -12.35
CA HIS A 213 -4.77 -3.22 -12.54
C HIS A 213 -4.45 -4.38 -13.47
N HIS A 214 -5.11 -5.52 -13.28
CA HIS A 214 -4.92 -6.67 -14.15
C HIS A 214 -5.14 -6.26 -15.62
N ASN A 215 -6.27 -5.62 -15.93
CA ASN A 215 -6.57 -5.20 -17.31
C ASN A 215 -5.55 -4.18 -17.84
N ARG A 216 -5.18 -3.14 -17.09
CA ARG A 216 -4.22 -2.14 -17.60
C ARG A 216 -2.83 -2.74 -17.85
N LEU A 217 -2.40 -3.69 -17.03
CA LEU A 217 -1.10 -4.36 -17.16
C LEU A 217 -1.12 -5.40 -18.29
N SER A 218 -2.22 -6.14 -18.45
CA SER A 218 -2.48 -7.00 -19.61
C SER A 218 -2.42 -6.22 -20.92
N ALA A 219 -2.94 -4.99 -20.94
CA ALA A 219 -2.87 -4.13 -22.12
C ALA A 219 -1.43 -3.78 -22.51
N VAL A 220 -0.57 -3.48 -21.51
CA VAL A 220 0.85 -3.19 -21.71
C VAL A 220 1.58 -4.41 -22.29
N LEU A 221 1.40 -5.59 -21.70
CA LEU A 221 2.04 -6.81 -22.20
C LEU A 221 1.58 -7.16 -23.62
N ALA A 222 0.28 -7.02 -23.91
CA ALA A 222 -0.25 -7.25 -25.24
C ALA A 222 0.34 -6.28 -26.28
N ALA A 223 0.45 -4.99 -25.95
CA ALA A 223 1.08 -4.01 -26.84
C ALA A 223 2.56 -4.31 -27.09
N LEU A 224 3.30 -4.75 -26.06
CA LEU A 224 4.71 -5.16 -26.20
C LEU A 224 4.87 -6.41 -27.08
N ALA A 225 3.94 -7.35 -26.99
CA ALA A 225 3.90 -8.53 -27.86
C ALA A 225 3.42 -8.22 -29.29
N GLY A 226 2.96 -6.99 -29.57
CA GLY A 226 2.38 -6.59 -30.85
C GLY A 226 0.92 -7.03 -31.05
N ASP A 227 0.28 -7.61 -30.03
CA ASP A 227 -1.16 -7.91 -30.06
C ASP A 227 -1.97 -6.67 -29.67
N PHE A 228 -2.08 -5.74 -30.62
CA PHE A 228 -2.79 -4.49 -30.41
C PHE A 228 -4.31 -4.67 -30.25
N ALA A 229 -4.88 -5.77 -30.76
CA ALA A 229 -6.29 -6.08 -30.56
C ALA A 229 -6.55 -6.44 -29.09
N ALA A 230 -5.72 -7.31 -28.51
CA ALA A 230 -5.78 -7.61 -27.09
C ALA A 230 -5.45 -6.37 -26.23
N ALA A 231 -4.50 -5.54 -26.64
CA ALA A 231 -4.17 -4.30 -25.92
C ALA A 231 -5.39 -3.37 -25.81
N ARG A 232 -6.12 -3.15 -26.92
CA ARG A 232 -7.35 -2.35 -26.92
C ARG A 232 -8.46 -2.96 -26.07
N ALA A 233 -8.68 -4.27 -26.19
CA ALA A 233 -9.72 -4.96 -25.41
C ALA A 233 -9.48 -4.82 -23.90
N ASN A 234 -8.23 -5.00 -23.47
CA ASN A 234 -7.84 -4.86 -22.07
C ASN A 234 -7.95 -3.41 -21.58
N THR A 235 -7.51 -2.42 -22.35
CA THR A 235 -7.67 -1.00 -21.98
C THR A 235 -9.14 -0.58 -21.89
N ALA A 236 -10.00 -1.06 -22.81
CA ALA A 236 -11.44 -0.82 -22.73
C ALA A 236 -12.07 -1.44 -21.47
N ALA A 237 -11.66 -2.65 -21.09
CA ALA A 237 -12.10 -3.30 -19.87
C ALA A 237 -11.63 -2.55 -18.61
N ALA A 238 -10.37 -2.06 -18.58
CA ALA A 238 -9.88 -1.20 -17.52
C ALA A 238 -10.72 0.10 -17.43
N ARG A 239 -10.94 0.80 -18.53
CA ARG A 239 -11.76 2.02 -18.57
C ARG A 239 -13.16 1.79 -18.01
N ALA A 240 -13.83 0.69 -18.39
CA ALA A 240 -15.16 0.36 -17.88
C ALA A 240 -15.18 0.16 -16.36
N LEU A 241 -14.13 -0.41 -15.77
CA LEU A 241 -13.99 -0.54 -14.31
C LEU A 241 -13.71 0.82 -13.65
N ALA A 242 -12.87 1.66 -14.25
CA ALA A 242 -12.56 3.00 -13.75
C ALA A 242 -13.80 3.90 -13.67
N VAL A 243 -14.62 3.90 -14.72
CA VAL A 243 -15.90 4.65 -14.76
C VAL A 243 -16.85 4.19 -13.66
N ARG A 244 -16.93 2.88 -13.41
CA ARG A 244 -17.76 2.33 -12.31
C ARG A 244 -17.29 2.77 -10.93
N CYS A 245 -15.99 3.02 -10.76
CA CYS A 245 -15.40 3.52 -9.52
C CYS A 245 -15.52 5.05 -9.38
N ALA A 246 -15.98 5.76 -10.42
CA ALA A 246 -15.98 7.22 -10.50
C ALA A 246 -14.60 7.84 -10.22
N ASP A 247 -13.54 7.12 -10.57
CA ASP A 247 -12.16 7.59 -10.38
C ASP A 247 -11.63 8.19 -11.68
N VAL A 248 -11.46 9.52 -11.64
CA VAL A 248 -10.99 10.32 -12.78
C VAL A 248 -9.54 10.00 -13.15
N SER A 249 -8.71 9.62 -12.18
CA SER A 249 -7.30 9.28 -12.41
C SER A 249 -7.17 7.93 -13.11
N MET A 250 -7.93 6.93 -12.67
CA MET A 250 -8.00 5.61 -13.33
C MET A 250 -8.52 5.70 -14.77
N THR A 251 -9.47 6.60 -15.00
CA THR A 251 -10.00 6.86 -16.35
C THR A 251 -8.93 7.52 -17.22
N GLY A 252 -8.25 8.55 -16.69
CA GLY A 252 -7.17 9.25 -17.39
C GLY A 252 -6.00 8.34 -17.78
N MET A 253 -5.67 7.33 -16.97
CA MET A 253 -4.62 6.35 -17.31
C MET A 253 -4.95 5.50 -18.54
N SER A 254 -6.23 5.18 -18.78
CA SER A 254 -6.63 4.45 -19.99
C SER A 254 -6.45 5.32 -21.24
N SER A 255 -6.81 6.61 -21.13
CA SER A 255 -6.58 7.62 -22.17
C SER A 255 -5.10 7.85 -22.45
N ALA A 256 -4.26 7.92 -21.41
CA ALA A 256 -2.81 8.04 -21.57
C ALA A 256 -2.21 6.84 -22.31
N PHE A 257 -2.66 5.62 -21.99
CA PHE A 257 -2.24 4.41 -22.71
C PHE A 257 -2.65 4.45 -24.19
N GLN A 258 -3.89 4.85 -24.50
CA GLN A 258 -4.36 4.98 -25.90
C GLN A 258 -3.49 5.95 -26.69
N LEU A 259 -3.11 7.09 -26.10
CA LEU A 259 -2.18 8.03 -26.75
C LEU A 259 -0.82 7.39 -27.05
N GLN A 260 -0.25 6.68 -26.08
CA GLN A 260 1.03 5.99 -26.29
C GLN A 260 0.93 4.92 -27.37
N LEU A 261 -0.20 4.21 -27.44
CA LEU A 261 -0.47 3.25 -28.50
C LEU A 261 -0.59 3.93 -29.87
N ALA A 262 -1.27 5.08 -29.95
CA ALA A 262 -1.39 5.89 -31.16
C ALA A 262 -0.03 6.40 -31.65
N VAL A 263 0.81 6.88 -30.73
CA VAL A 263 2.20 7.29 -31.01
C VAL A 263 3.03 6.11 -31.50
N LEU A 264 2.97 4.97 -30.79
CA LEU A 264 3.72 3.76 -31.13
C LEU A 264 3.35 3.23 -32.53
N ARG A 265 2.07 3.31 -32.90
CA ARG A 265 1.57 2.83 -34.19
C ARG A 265 1.62 3.88 -35.30
N GLY A 266 1.76 5.16 -34.94
CA GLY A 266 1.59 6.28 -35.87
C GLY A 266 0.18 6.35 -36.45
N ASP A 267 -0.84 5.95 -35.68
CA ASP A 267 -2.21 5.78 -36.15
C ASP A 267 -3.18 6.61 -35.29
N PRO A 268 -3.72 7.73 -35.79
CA PRO A 268 -4.67 8.56 -35.05
C PRO A 268 -5.99 7.84 -34.76
N ALA A 269 -6.32 6.74 -35.46
CA ALA A 269 -7.53 5.96 -35.19
C ALA A 269 -7.49 5.22 -33.84
N GLU A 270 -6.34 5.17 -33.17
CA GLU A 270 -6.22 4.62 -31.81
C GLU A 270 -6.78 5.59 -30.73
N LEU A 271 -7.04 6.84 -31.09
CA LEU A 271 -7.57 7.86 -30.17
C LEU A 271 -9.10 7.91 -30.25
N ASP A 272 -9.75 8.08 -29.09
CA ASP A 272 -11.19 8.33 -29.01
C ASP A 272 -11.49 9.82 -28.79
N ASP A 273 -12.71 10.27 -29.14
CA ASP A 273 -13.15 11.65 -28.92
C ASP A 273 -13.18 12.04 -27.43
N GLU A 274 -13.27 11.05 -26.54
CA GLU A 274 -13.22 11.25 -25.09
C GLU A 274 -11.80 11.53 -24.56
N PHE A 275 -10.75 11.23 -25.31
CA PHE A 275 -9.38 11.51 -24.92
C PHE A 275 -9.18 13.01 -24.66
N LEU A 276 -9.60 13.86 -25.60
CA LEU A 276 -9.45 15.30 -25.48
C LEU A 276 -10.27 15.90 -24.35
N SER A 277 -11.49 15.41 -24.13
CA SER A 277 -12.33 15.88 -23.02
C SER A 277 -11.72 15.49 -21.67
N SER A 278 -11.13 14.30 -21.58
CA SER A 278 -10.42 13.80 -20.39
C SER A 278 -9.15 14.61 -20.10
N VAL A 279 -8.33 14.91 -21.12
CA VAL A 279 -7.09 15.70 -20.95
C VAL A 279 -7.40 17.17 -20.63
N ARG A 280 -8.47 17.74 -21.20
CA ARG A 280 -8.89 19.13 -20.91
C ARG A 280 -9.48 19.33 -19.52
N SER A 281 -10.11 18.30 -18.97
CA SER A 281 -10.68 18.33 -17.62
C SER A 281 -9.68 17.98 -16.52
N ALA A 282 -8.52 17.42 -16.90
CA ALA A 282 -7.48 17.08 -15.96
C ALA A 282 -6.76 18.32 -15.39
N PRO A 283 -6.23 18.24 -14.16
CA PRO A 283 -5.42 19.32 -13.59
C PRO A 283 -4.22 19.65 -14.49
N PRO A 284 -3.75 20.91 -14.53
CA PRO A 284 -2.70 21.37 -15.44
C PRO A 284 -1.29 20.90 -15.02
N VAL A 285 -1.12 19.59 -14.81
CA VAL A 285 0.15 18.96 -14.45
C VAL A 285 0.96 18.74 -15.74
N PRO A 286 2.27 19.04 -15.77
CA PRO A 286 3.09 18.91 -16.98
C PRO A 286 3.01 17.54 -17.67
N VAL A 287 2.96 16.44 -16.90
CA VAL A 287 2.84 15.08 -17.44
C VAL A 287 1.51 14.82 -18.18
N VAL A 288 0.46 15.57 -17.86
CA VAL A 288 -0.82 15.50 -18.58
C VAL A 288 -0.77 16.43 -19.79
N ARG A 289 -0.24 17.64 -19.63
CA ARG A 289 -0.19 18.65 -20.69
C ARG A 289 0.72 18.27 -21.86
N ILE A 290 1.75 17.46 -21.64
CA ILE A 290 2.59 16.93 -22.74
C ILE A 290 1.78 16.09 -23.75
N SER A 291 0.59 15.63 -23.36
CA SER A 291 -0.31 14.87 -24.23
C SER A 291 -0.81 15.67 -25.43
N TYR A 292 -0.93 17.00 -25.33
CA TYR A 292 -1.41 17.86 -26.42
C TYR A 292 -0.46 17.87 -27.62
N PRO A 293 0.84 18.20 -27.47
CA PRO A 293 1.77 18.16 -28.61
C PRO A 293 1.95 16.75 -29.18
N LEU A 294 1.90 15.70 -28.35
CA LEU A 294 1.94 14.32 -28.82
C LEU A 294 0.73 13.97 -29.70
N TRP A 295 -0.46 14.39 -29.28
CA TRP A 295 -1.68 14.23 -30.08
C TRP A 295 -1.60 14.98 -31.41
N HIS A 296 -1.17 16.25 -31.40
CA HIS A 296 -0.94 17.02 -32.62
C HIS A 296 0.02 16.34 -33.58
N ALA A 297 1.09 15.73 -33.05
CA ALA A 297 2.05 14.99 -33.85
C ALA A 297 1.43 13.75 -34.51
N VAL A 298 0.62 12.97 -33.78
CA VAL A 298 -0.08 11.79 -34.31
C VAL A 298 -1.07 12.16 -35.41
N GLU A 299 -1.73 13.32 -35.32
CA GLU A 299 -2.64 13.82 -36.35
C GLU A 299 -1.92 14.54 -37.52
N GLY A 300 -0.59 14.52 -37.55
CA GLY A 300 0.22 15.14 -38.61
C GLY A 300 0.34 16.66 -38.54
N ARG A 301 -0.17 17.31 -37.47
CA ARG A 301 -0.04 18.76 -37.22
C ARG A 301 1.30 19.08 -36.55
N LEU A 302 2.40 18.80 -37.25
CA LEU A 302 3.75 18.89 -36.69
C LEU A 302 4.16 20.30 -36.27
N ASP A 303 3.70 21.34 -36.96
CA ASP A 303 4.06 22.73 -36.60
C ASP A 303 3.40 23.16 -35.30
N GLN A 304 2.11 22.83 -35.12
CA GLN A 304 1.39 23.04 -33.86
C GLN A 304 2.00 22.22 -32.72
N ALA A 305 2.35 20.95 -33.01
CA ALA A 305 3.01 20.09 -32.02
C ALA A 305 4.34 20.70 -31.53
N ARG A 306 5.15 21.27 -32.43
CA ARG A 306 6.42 21.91 -32.07
C ARG A 306 6.23 23.16 -31.22
N GLU A 307 5.28 24.01 -31.59
CA GLU A 307 4.97 25.24 -30.84
C GLU A 307 4.55 24.92 -29.41
N GLU A 308 3.64 23.96 -29.23
CA GLU A 308 3.17 23.54 -27.91
C GLU A 308 4.22 22.76 -27.11
N PHE A 309 5.09 22.00 -27.79
CA PHE A 309 6.18 21.27 -27.13
C PHE A 309 7.27 22.20 -26.58
N GLU A 310 7.44 23.40 -27.12
CA GLU A 310 8.53 24.32 -26.75
C GLU A 310 8.49 24.69 -25.26
N GLU A 311 7.32 24.77 -24.65
CA GLU A 311 7.15 24.98 -23.20
C GLU A 311 7.76 23.84 -22.37
N PHE A 312 7.73 22.60 -22.86
CA PHE A 312 8.20 21.42 -22.15
C PHE A 312 9.69 21.13 -22.37
N ARG A 313 10.29 21.75 -23.40
CA ARG A 313 11.67 21.49 -23.80
C ARG A 313 12.67 21.73 -22.68
N GLN A 314 12.47 22.80 -21.89
CA GLN A 314 13.33 23.20 -20.77
C GLN A 314 12.84 22.67 -19.42
N LEU A 315 11.76 21.89 -19.42
CA LEU A 315 11.11 21.41 -18.21
C LEU A 315 12.03 20.49 -17.37
N PRO A 316 12.84 19.58 -17.96
CA PRO A 316 13.80 18.77 -17.19
C PRO A 316 14.85 19.60 -16.45
N GLU A 317 15.25 20.76 -16.95
CA GLU A 317 16.23 21.65 -16.31
C GLU A 317 15.62 22.49 -15.17
N THR A 318 14.30 22.67 -15.21
CA THR A 318 13.55 23.53 -14.28
C THR A 318 12.74 22.73 -13.26
N PHE A 319 12.60 21.42 -13.44
CA PHE A 319 11.99 20.54 -12.47
C PHE A 319 12.92 20.35 -11.27
N PRO A 320 12.47 20.65 -10.03
CA PRO A 320 13.27 20.35 -8.86
C PRO A 320 13.51 18.84 -8.77
N HIS A 321 14.78 18.43 -8.78
CA HIS A 321 15.16 17.06 -8.46
C HIS A 321 14.81 16.77 -6.98
N GLY A 322 13.75 16.00 -6.74
CA GLY A 322 13.37 15.55 -5.40
C GLY A 322 12.84 16.64 -4.46
N VAL A 323 12.31 16.20 -3.32
CA VAL A 323 11.41 16.95 -2.43
C VAL A 323 12.15 18.01 -1.59
N ARG A 324 11.58 19.22 -1.52
CA ARG A 324 11.77 20.17 -0.41
C ARG A 324 11.02 19.71 0.83
#